data_AF-A0A7S2GNV4-F1
#
_entry.id   AF-A0A7S2GNV4-F1
#
_cell.length_a   1.000
_cell.length_b   1.000
_cell.length_c   1.000
_cell.angle_alpha   90.00
_cell.angle_beta   90.00
_cell.angle_gamma   90.00
#
_symmetry.space_group_name_H-M   'P 1'
#
loop_
_entity.id
_entity.type
_entity.pdbx_description
1 polymer ?
#
loop_
_entity_poly.entity_id
_entity_poly.type
_entity_poly.pdbx_seq_one_letter_code
_entity_poly.pdbx_strand_id
1 'polypeptide(L)'
;KLIDQHYYSIASKATILKPSELNVPSDKFEAQFGLSWSAALESGAVYNAMDGCAVLGITADELDTAWGECKKAKRLVKFGGGFYCGQIVLPEKPSVYIFNGFFMSMRSKFTAPGVSIYYYVVEWRASDLSWADFRGRVLGPTDPADAPADSLRGIVASQWESLGLTAPPNVGDNGVHASASPFEGLAERLNWCGATLESDPFGSKLLAAGVPQKLIDQWTVDPQVQLLDGSKGSLFDALEDMSTPECVVKCRALAQKNADMLYAQDGPEAVEIAQVIPYFPFKGIDRFYDIGGFLSKPAIFQKIIDIFAERYSCLEIDSIGGLDARGFVLGPSIALALKKPFFMLRKMGKMPNCVFSKPYQVEYGKRDGLGIPRGAVERGHRVLLIDDLVATGGTLSAGIECVKMCGGIVVECACIVELTFLQEQRLRFFESLGISDVPVWALISDAVLQTEAKLTPDYKDDGEEH
;
A
#
# COMPACT_ATOMS: atom_id res chain seq x y z
N LYS A 1 8.34 8.09 20.13
CA LYS A 1 8.47 8.08 18.66
C LYS A 1 9.18 6.83 18.15
N LEU A 2 10.49 6.65 18.38
CA LEU A 2 11.24 5.50 17.82
C LEU A 2 10.66 4.14 18.21
N ILE A 3 10.37 3.94 19.50
CA ILE A 3 9.77 2.69 19.99
C ILE A 3 8.32 2.51 19.50
N ASP A 4 7.57 3.60 19.38
CA ASP A 4 6.20 3.58 18.86
C ASP A 4 6.21 3.18 17.37
N GLN A 5 7.20 3.63 16.60
CA GLN A 5 7.39 3.24 15.20
C GLN A 5 7.87 1.79 15.07
N HIS A 6 8.82 1.36 15.91
CA HIS A 6 9.35 0.00 15.90
C HIS A 6 8.26 -1.03 16.20
N TYR A 7 7.37 -0.74 17.16
CA TYR A 7 6.20 -1.56 17.46
C TYR A 7 4.89 -0.99 16.89
N TYR A 8 4.93 -0.36 15.72
CA TYR A 8 3.79 0.42 15.18
C TYR A 8 2.48 -0.37 15.16
N SER A 9 2.52 -1.64 14.76
CA SER A 9 1.32 -2.48 14.70
C SER A 9 0.61 -2.57 16.06
N ILE A 10 1.32 -2.55 17.19
CA ILE A 10 0.75 -2.56 18.55
C ILE A 10 0.53 -1.14 19.06
N ALA A 11 1.52 -0.27 18.86
CA ALA A 11 1.55 1.11 19.32
C ALA A 11 0.42 1.93 18.72
N SER A 12 0.11 1.74 17.43
CA SER A 12 -0.98 2.45 16.75
C SER A 12 -2.30 2.33 17.49
N LYS A 13 -2.64 1.15 18.01
CA LYS A 13 -3.88 0.92 18.79
C LYS A 13 -3.79 1.37 20.25
N ALA A 14 -2.58 1.51 20.78
CA ALA A 14 -2.33 1.85 22.17
C ALA A 14 -2.14 3.36 22.41
N THR A 15 -1.57 4.09 21.45
CA THR A 15 -1.08 5.46 21.66
C THR A 15 -1.36 6.44 20.53
N ILE A 16 -1.75 5.98 19.33
CA ILE A 16 -1.85 6.85 18.14
C ILE A 16 -3.31 7.04 17.71
N LEU A 17 -3.99 5.95 17.37
CA LEU A 17 -5.35 5.96 16.85
C LEU A 17 -6.37 6.14 17.98
N LYS A 18 -7.41 6.91 17.69
CA LYS A 18 -8.61 6.99 18.52
C LYS A 18 -9.49 5.75 18.29
N PRO A 19 -10.32 5.37 19.27
CA PRO A 19 -11.21 4.22 19.15
C PRO A 19 -12.04 4.21 17.86
N SER A 20 -12.57 5.36 17.43
CA SER A 20 -13.37 5.49 16.21
C SER A 20 -12.59 5.19 14.91
N GLU A 21 -11.26 5.22 14.96
CA GLU A 21 -10.37 4.94 13.83
C GLU A 21 -9.90 3.48 13.81
N LEU A 22 -10.23 2.69 14.84
CA LEU A 22 -9.86 1.28 14.93
C LEU A 22 -10.81 0.40 14.10
N ASN A 23 -10.23 -0.48 13.29
CA ASN A 23 -10.97 -1.52 12.59
C ASN A 23 -11.23 -2.72 13.52
N VAL A 24 -12.16 -2.56 14.45
CA VAL A 24 -12.54 -3.59 15.44
C VAL A 24 -13.46 -4.62 14.79
N PRO A 25 -13.17 -5.94 14.89
CA PRO A 25 -14.13 -6.97 14.53
C PRO A 25 -15.34 -6.92 15.49
N SER A 26 -16.42 -6.27 15.05
CA SER A 26 -17.63 -5.98 15.86
C SER A 26 -18.18 -7.23 16.53
N ASP A 27 -18.26 -8.33 15.79
CA ASP A 27 -18.86 -9.58 16.26
C ASP A 27 -18.04 -10.18 17.41
N LYS A 28 -16.71 -10.09 17.34
CA LYS A 28 -15.83 -10.57 18.43
C LYS A 28 -15.92 -9.67 19.66
N PHE A 29 -16.03 -8.36 19.46
CA PHE A 29 -16.19 -7.41 20.55
C PHE A 29 -17.51 -7.66 21.28
N GLU A 30 -18.61 -7.76 20.53
CA GLU A 30 -19.94 -8.00 21.08
C GLU A 30 -20.04 -9.36 21.76
N ALA A 31 -19.49 -10.41 21.17
CA ALA A 31 -19.45 -11.73 21.79
C ALA A 31 -18.68 -11.74 23.13
N GLN A 32 -17.65 -10.90 23.27
CA GLN A 32 -16.87 -10.81 24.50
C GLN A 32 -17.57 -9.97 25.58
N PHE A 33 -18.13 -8.82 25.20
CA PHE A 33 -18.55 -7.78 26.15
C PHE A 33 -20.08 -7.63 26.27
N GLY A 34 -20.85 -8.31 25.41
CA GLY A 34 -22.30 -8.17 25.36
C GLY A 34 -22.77 -6.77 24.96
N LEU A 35 -21.90 -6.00 24.31
CA LEU A 35 -22.12 -4.62 23.91
C LEU A 35 -21.71 -4.47 22.45
N SER A 36 -22.59 -3.94 21.60
CA SER A 36 -22.25 -3.68 20.21
C SER A 36 -21.15 -2.62 20.09
N TRP A 37 -20.36 -2.68 19.02
CA TRP A 37 -19.27 -1.73 18.83
C TRP A 37 -19.74 -0.27 18.71
N SER A 38 -20.86 -0.03 18.02
CA SER A 38 -21.46 1.31 17.91
C SER A 38 -21.87 1.84 19.29
N ALA A 39 -22.54 1.02 20.10
CA ALA A 39 -22.95 1.41 21.45
C ALA A 39 -21.74 1.67 22.37
N ALA A 40 -20.65 0.91 22.21
CA ALA A 40 -19.43 1.14 22.95
C ALA A 40 -18.78 2.49 22.61
N LEU A 41 -18.75 2.88 21.34
CA LEU A 41 -18.27 4.20 20.91
C LEU A 41 -19.16 5.32 21.45
N GLU A 42 -20.48 5.17 21.36
CA GLU A 42 -21.46 6.15 21.87
C GLU A 42 -21.40 6.31 23.39
N SER A 43 -21.00 5.27 24.13
CA SER A 43 -20.90 5.33 25.59
C SER A 43 -19.76 6.22 26.10
N GLY A 44 -18.80 6.58 25.23
CA GLY A 44 -17.60 7.33 25.62
C GLY A 44 -16.72 6.58 26.63
N ALA A 45 -16.82 5.25 26.72
CA ALA A 45 -16.09 4.43 27.68
C ALA A 45 -14.94 3.64 27.04
N VAL A 46 -14.60 3.93 25.79
CA VAL A 46 -13.59 3.21 25.02
C VAL A 46 -12.39 4.11 24.78
N TYR A 47 -11.19 3.60 25.00
CA TYR A 47 -9.95 4.36 24.92
C TYR A 47 -8.81 3.51 24.34
N ASN A 48 -7.87 4.16 23.67
CA ASN A 48 -6.53 3.59 23.55
C ASN A 48 -5.84 3.62 24.93
N ALA A 49 -4.73 2.89 25.09
CA ALA A 49 -4.04 2.80 26.38
C ALA A 49 -3.57 4.15 26.94
N MET A 50 -3.06 5.04 26.11
CA MET A 50 -2.56 6.35 26.52
C MET A 50 -3.68 7.25 27.06
N ASP A 51 -4.78 7.38 26.30
CA ASP A 51 -5.96 8.13 26.72
C ASP A 51 -6.62 7.48 27.94
N GLY A 52 -6.64 6.14 28.00
CA GLY A 52 -7.16 5.36 29.11
C GLY A 52 -6.40 5.63 30.42
N CYS A 53 -5.07 5.70 30.39
CA CYS A 53 -4.26 6.12 31.54
C CYS A 53 -4.64 7.54 31.99
N ALA A 54 -4.79 8.47 31.05
CA ALA A 54 -5.12 9.86 31.36
C ALA A 54 -6.52 10.01 31.97
N VAL A 55 -7.53 9.36 31.40
CA VAL A 55 -8.93 9.39 31.86
C VAL A 55 -9.08 8.72 33.22
N LEU A 56 -8.40 7.58 33.41
CA LEU A 56 -8.43 6.90 34.70
C LEU A 56 -7.52 7.59 35.72
N GLY A 57 -6.59 8.46 35.33
CA GLY A 57 -5.58 9.04 36.22
C GLY A 57 -4.71 7.95 36.87
N ILE A 58 -4.16 7.06 36.04
CA ILE A 58 -3.28 5.96 36.46
C ILE A 58 -1.98 5.96 35.64
N THR A 59 -0.94 5.41 36.23
CA THR A 59 0.36 5.18 35.60
C THR A 59 0.34 3.97 34.66
N ALA A 60 1.39 3.83 33.84
CA ALA A 60 1.56 2.68 32.95
C ALA A 60 1.61 1.35 33.71
N ASP A 61 2.25 1.31 34.88
CA ASP A 61 2.41 0.09 35.69
C ASP A 61 1.10 -0.29 36.41
N GLU A 62 0.33 0.71 36.85
CA GLU A 62 -1.02 0.50 37.38
C GLU A 62 -1.96 -0.03 36.28
N LEU A 63 -1.88 0.49 35.06
CA LEU A 63 -2.64 -0.04 33.93
C LEU A 63 -2.23 -1.47 33.59
N ASP A 64 -0.94 -1.80 33.58
CA ASP A 64 -0.47 -3.17 33.32
C ASP A 64 -0.92 -4.15 34.41
N THR A 65 -0.89 -3.73 35.67
CA THR A 65 -1.47 -4.49 36.79
C THR A 65 -2.96 -4.76 36.56
N ALA A 66 -3.73 -3.72 36.22
CA ALA A 66 -5.16 -3.83 35.93
C ALA A 66 -5.44 -4.70 34.69
N TRP A 67 -4.56 -4.66 33.69
CA TRP A 67 -4.60 -5.49 32.50
C TRP A 67 -4.36 -6.97 32.82
N GLY A 68 -3.42 -7.27 33.72
CA GLY A 68 -3.18 -8.61 34.26
C GLY A 68 -4.42 -9.18 34.97
N GLU A 69 -5.07 -8.39 35.81
CA GLU A 69 -6.31 -8.78 36.47
C GLU A 69 -7.49 -8.94 35.49
N CYS A 70 -7.57 -8.06 34.48
CA CYS A 70 -8.52 -8.17 33.39
C CYS A 70 -8.38 -9.52 32.65
N LYS A 71 -7.14 -9.93 32.36
CA LYS A 71 -6.82 -11.23 31.73
C LYS A 71 -7.22 -12.40 32.63
N LYS A 72 -6.89 -12.37 33.93
CA LYS A 72 -7.28 -13.42 34.90
C LYS A 72 -8.81 -13.54 35.01
N ALA A 73 -9.52 -12.41 34.99
CA ALA A 73 -10.97 -12.34 35.03
C ALA A 73 -11.65 -12.70 33.69
N LYS A 74 -10.89 -13.09 32.65
CA LYS A 74 -11.40 -13.39 31.29
C LYS A 74 -12.18 -12.23 30.65
N ARG A 75 -11.83 -10.99 30.99
CA ARG A 75 -12.44 -9.75 30.45
C ARG A 75 -11.61 -9.14 29.31
N LEU A 76 -10.84 -9.98 28.64
CA LEU A 76 -9.89 -9.59 27.61
C LEU A 76 -10.15 -10.42 26.34
N VAL A 77 -10.26 -9.75 25.20
CA VAL A 77 -10.40 -10.37 23.88
C VAL A 77 -9.17 -10.08 23.02
N LYS A 78 -8.75 -11.10 22.27
CA LYS A 78 -7.76 -11.00 21.19
C LYS A 78 -8.49 -10.99 19.84
N PHE A 79 -8.31 -9.93 19.07
CA PHE A 79 -8.89 -9.83 17.74
C PHE A 79 -8.05 -10.55 16.68
N GLY A 80 -6.71 -10.42 16.78
CA GLY A 80 -5.69 -10.95 15.87
C GLY A 80 -4.38 -10.17 16.02
N GLY A 81 -3.25 -10.63 15.46
CA GLY A 81 -1.97 -9.88 15.34
C GLY A 81 -1.72 -8.73 16.32
N GLY A 82 -1.40 -9.03 17.59
CA GLY A 82 -1.08 -8.00 18.60
C GLY A 82 -2.22 -7.04 19.00
N PHE A 83 -3.45 -7.28 18.56
CA PHE A 83 -4.62 -6.42 18.77
C PHE A 83 -5.56 -7.00 19.83
N TYR A 84 -5.66 -6.31 20.95
CA TYR A 84 -6.41 -6.73 22.13
C TYR A 84 -7.28 -5.60 22.68
N CYS A 85 -8.40 -5.96 23.28
CA CYS A 85 -9.19 -5.07 24.12
C CYS A 85 -9.45 -5.73 25.47
N GLY A 86 -9.30 -4.97 26.54
CA GLY A 86 -9.62 -5.39 27.91
C GLY A 86 -10.62 -4.45 28.54
N GLN A 87 -11.64 -4.99 29.21
CA GLN A 87 -12.49 -4.19 30.08
C GLN A 87 -11.75 -3.96 31.41
N ILE A 88 -11.34 -2.72 31.66
CA ILE A 88 -10.64 -2.31 32.87
C ILE A 88 -11.67 -1.86 33.90
N VAL A 89 -11.61 -2.47 35.09
CA VAL A 89 -12.48 -2.16 36.22
C VAL A 89 -11.56 -1.91 37.40
N LEU A 90 -11.63 -0.71 37.95
CA LEU A 90 -10.85 -0.27 39.10
C LEU A 90 -11.82 0.22 40.19
N PRO A 91 -11.49 0.06 41.48
CA PRO A 91 -12.29 0.60 42.57
C PRO A 91 -12.51 2.11 42.38
N GLU A 92 -13.75 2.56 42.57
CA GLU A 92 -14.13 3.99 42.54
C GLU A 92 -13.90 4.72 41.20
N LYS A 93 -13.60 3.98 40.11
CA LYS A 93 -13.43 4.52 38.76
C LYS A 93 -14.44 3.89 37.80
N PRO A 94 -14.84 4.59 36.73
CA PRO A 94 -15.73 4.02 35.71
C PRO A 94 -15.08 2.80 35.06
N SER A 95 -15.90 1.79 34.74
CA SER A 95 -15.47 0.69 33.87
C SER A 95 -15.23 1.22 32.47
N VAL A 96 -14.07 0.91 31.88
CA VAL A 96 -13.69 1.35 30.53
C VAL A 96 -13.13 0.20 29.71
N TYR A 97 -13.17 0.32 28.39
CA TYR A 97 -12.57 -0.62 27.45
C TYR A 97 -11.27 -0.02 26.91
N ILE A 98 -10.15 -0.68 27.20
CA ILE A 98 -8.83 -0.20 26.79
C ILE A 98 -8.23 -1.12 25.74
N PHE A 99 -7.70 -0.53 24.67
CA PHE A 99 -6.96 -1.26 23.65
C PHE A 99 -5.47 -1.32 23.95
N ASN A 100 -4.89 -2.52 23.85
CA ASN A 100 -3.46 -2.80 24.02
C ASN A 100 -2.83 -2.20 25.30
N GLY A 101 -3.50 -2.30 26.45
CA GLY A 101 -3.08 -1.66 27.71
C GLY A 101 -1.66 -2.03 28.19
N PHE A 102 -1.24 -3.27 27.94
CA PHE A 102 0.12 -3.76 28.25
C PHE A 102 1.24 -2.94 27.57
N PHE A 103 0.93 -2.28 26.45
CA PHE A 103 1.94 -1.54 25.68
C PHE A 103 2.51 -0.37 26.46
N MET A 104 1.76 0.23 27.39
CA MET A 104 2.23 1.40 28.14
C MET A 104 3.41 1.06 29.07
N SER A 105 3.36 -0.07 29.78
CA SER A 105 4.49 -0.49 30.62
C SER A 105 5.67 -0.94 29.76
N MET A 106 5.41 -1.68 28.67
CA MET A 106 6.45 -2.05 27.70
C MET A 106 7.17 -0.81 27.16
N ARG A 107 6.43 0.22 26.74
CA ARG A 107 6.97 1.48 26.24
C ARG A 107 7.83 2.19 27.30
N SER A 108 7.40 2.20 28.56
CA SER A 108 8.15 2.82 29.66
C SER A 108 9.54 2.24 29.85
N LYS A 109 9.74 0.95 29.59
CA LYS A 109 11.07 0.30 29.64
C LYS A 109 12.09 0.92 28.67
N PHE A 110 11.60 1.52 27.57
CA PHE A 110 12.44 2.16 26.55
C PHE A 110 12.54 3.67 26.71
N THR A 111 11.61 4.31 27.43
CA THR A 111 11.50 5.77 27.49
C THR A 111 11.73 6.38 28.87
N ALA A 112 11.85 5.55 29.91
CA ALA A 112 12.08 6.03 31.27
C ALA A 112 13.44 6.77 31.41
N PRO A 113 13.53 7.82 32.24
CA PRO A 113 14.80 8.50 32.47
C PRO A 113 15.90 7.55 32.94
N GLY A 114 17.08 7.63 32.33
CA GLY A 114 18.25 6.81 32.67
C GLY A 114 18.31 5.45 31.99
N VAL A 115 17.29 5.04 31.23
CA VAL A 115 17.38 3.83 30.39
C VAL A 115 18.14 4.14 29.10
N SER A 116 18.82 3.15 28.56
CA SER A 116 19.56 3.25 27.31
C SER A 116 19.34 2.00 26.47
N ILE A 117 19.30 2.17 25.16
CA ILE A 117 19.21 1.08 24.20
C ILE A 117 20.55 1.04 23.46
N TYR A 118 21.18 -0.12 23.46
CA TYR A 118 22.35 -0.39 22.63
C TYR A 118 21.87 -1.10 21.38
N TYR A 119 22.11 -0.48 20.22
CA TYR A 119 21.84 -1.10 18.93
C TYR A 119 23.17 -1.42 18.24
N TYR A 120 23.18 -2.53 17.51
CA TYR A 120 24.33 -2.99 16.75
C TYR A 120 23.89 -3.19 15.31
N VAL A 121 24.63 -2.62 14.37
CA VAL A 121 24.49 -2.95 12.95
C VAL A 121 25.54 -4.01 12.66
N VAL A 122 25.07 -5.20 12.29
CA VAL A 122 25.90 -6.36 11.99
C VAL A 122 25.64 -6.82 10.57
N GLU A 123 26.69 -7.27 9.89
CA GLU A 123 26.60 -7.79 8.53
C GLU A 123 27.45 -9.06 8.38
N TRP A 124 26.99 -9.95 7.52
CA TRP A 124 27.67 -11.19 7.16
C TRP A 124 27.23 -11.60 5.75
N ARG A 125 27.95 -12.55 5.15
CA ARG A 125 27.52 -13.12 3.87
C ARG A 125 26.45 -14.16 4.12
N ALA A 126 25.34 -14.09 3.38
CA ALA A 126 24.26 -15.08 3.45
C ALA A 126 24.72 -16.51 3.10
N SER A 127 25.82 -16.66 2.36
CA SER A 127 26.46 -17.95 2.08
C SER A 127 27.13 -18.59 3.31
N ASP A 128 27.54 -17.76 4.28
CA ASP A 128 28.31 -18.18 5.43
C ASP A 128 27.37 -18.45 6.63
N LEU A 129 26.24 -17.73 6.70
CA LEU A 129 25.22 -17.87 7.73
C LEU A 129 23.86 -17.42 7.18
N SER A 130 22.88 -18.33 7.15
CA SER A 130 21.50 -17.97 6.77
C SER A 130 20.85 -17.07 7.84
N TRP A 131 19.84 -16.27 7.47
CA TRP A 131 19.12 -15.45 8.46
C TRP A 131 18.43 -16.32 9.53
N ALA A 132 17.86 -17.46 9.11
CA ALA A 132 17.29 -18.47 9.99
C ALA A 132 18.32 -19.02 10.99
N ASP A 133 19.53 -19.37 10.54
CA ASP A 133 20.60 -19.85 11.42
C ASP A 133 21.10 -18.73 12.34
N PHE A 134 21.17 -17.48 11.87
CA PHE A 134 21.50 -16.34 12.73
C PHE A 134 20.48 -16.25 13.88
N ARG A 135 19.18 -16.30 13.58
CA ARG A 135 18.13 -16.21 14.62
C ARG A 135 18.08 -17.44 15.53
N GLY A 136 18.16 -18.64 14.96
CA GLY A 136 18.03 -19.89 15.70
C GLY A 136 19.27 -20.28 16.50
N ARG A 137 20.47 -20.07 15.93
CA ARG A 137 21.73 -20.57 16.51
C ARG A 137 22.58 -19.47 17.15
N VAL A 138 22.71 -18.32 16.48
CA VAL A 138 23.57 -17.23 16.99
C VAL A 138 22.85 -16.42 18.04
N LEU A 139 21.64 -15.93 17.73
CA LEU A 139 20.79 -15.19 18.65
C LEU A 139 20.15 -16.13 19.68
N GLY A 140 19.58 -17.23 19.21
CA GLY A 140 18.76 -18.16 19.99
C GLY A 140 17.26 -17.81 19.89
N PRO A 141 16.35 -18.80 20.07
CA PRO A 141 14.91 -18.62 20.19
C PRO A 141 14.48 -17.50 21.14
N THR A 142 13.26 -16.97 20.94
CA THR A 142 12.70 -15.87 21.74
C THR A 142 12.52 -16.22 23.20
N ASP A 143 12.17 -17.48 23.50
CA ASP A 143 12.21 -17.99 24.86
C ASP A 143 13.65 -18.41 25.19
N PRO A 144 14.34 -17.73 26.13
CA PRO A 144 15.69 -18.09 26.51
C PRO A 144 15.81 -19.49 27.11
N ALA A 145 14.70 -20.10 27.58
CA ALA A 145 14.70 -21.47 28.07
C ALA A 145 14.95 -22.51 26.95
N ASP A 146 14.60 -22.16 25.71
CA ASP A 146 14.81 -22.99 24.52
C ASP A 146 16.12 -22.65 23.79
N ALA A 147 16.89 -21.69 24.30
CA ALA A 147 18.07 -21.18 23.63
C ALA A 147 19.31 -22.07 23.79
N PRO A 148 20.08 -22.34 22.72
CA PRO A 148 21.38 -23.01 22.83
C PRO A 148 22.28 -22.27 23.83
N ALA A 149 23.02 -22.99 24.67
CA ALA A 149 23.83 -22.39 25.74
C ALA A 149 24.91 -21.43 25.22
N ASP A 150 25.37 -21.64 23.97
CA ASP A 150 26.37 -20.81 23.27
C ASP A 150 25.75 -19.71 22.38
N SER A 151 24.42 -19.63 22.29
CA SER A 151 23.72 -18.51 21.66
C SER A 151 23.74 -17.26 22.54
N LEU A 152 23.52 -16.08 21.96
CA LEU A 152 23.47 -14.81 22.70
C LEU A 152 22.43 -14.83 23.81
N ARG A 153 21.20 -15.28 23.53
CA ARG A 153 20.13 -15.36 24.53
C ARG A 153 20.41 -16.45 25.58
N GLY A 154 21.04 -17.57 25.20
CA GLY A 154 21.48 -18.59 26.15
C GLY A 154 22.59 -18.10 27.09
N ILE A 155 23.56 -17.36 26.56
CA ILE A 155 24.62 -16.71 27.35
C ILE A 155 24.00 -15.71 28.33
N VAL A 156 23.12 -14.83 27.85
CA VAL A 156 22.43 -13.85 28.72
C VAL A 156 21.59 -14.55 29.78
N ALA A 157 20.85 -15.60 29.43
CA ALA A 157 20.05 -16.38 30.38
C ALA A 157 20.90 -17.08 31.45
N SER A 158 22.09 -17.57 31.10
CA SER A 158 22.98 -18.23 32.07
C SER A 158 23.77 -17.25 32.94
N GLN A 159 23.96 -16.00 32.48
CA GLN A 159 24.83 -15.01 33.12
C GLN A 159 24.10 -13.75 33.60
N TRP A 160 22.76 -13.76 33.62
CA TRP A 160 21.92 -12.57 33.85
C TRP A 160 22.28 -11.79 35.12
N GLU A 161 22.58 -12.48 36.23
CA GLU A 161 23.00 -11.83 37.50
C GLU A 161 24.30 -11.05 37.33
N SER A 162 25.30 -11.67 36.67
CA SER A 162 26.60 -11.03 36.42
C SER A 162 26.52 -9.88 35.40
N LEU A 163 25.50 -9.92 34.53
CA LEU A 163 25.17 -8.85 33.60
C LEU A 163 24.35 -7.72 34.26
N GLY A 164 24.00 -7.86 35.53
CA GLY A 164 23.27 -6.84 36.29
C GLY A 164 21.77 -6.77 35.99
N LEU A 165 21.19 -7.82 35.41
CA LEU A 165 19.74 -7.90 35.20
C LEU A 165 19.01 -8.12 36.53
N THR A 166 17.81 -7.57 36.67
CA THR A 166 17.03 -7.61 37.93
C THR A 166 16.21 -8.88 38.10
N ALA A 167 16.04 -9.67 37.03
CA ALA A 167 15.31 -10.92 37.03
C ALA A 167 15.85 -11.85 35.92
N PRO A 168 15.62 -13.17 36.03
CA PRO A 168 15.92 -14.10 34.94
C PRO A 168 15.21 -13.70 33.63
N PRO A 169 15.91 -13.77 32.49
CA PRO A 169 15.30 -13.52 31.18
C PRO A 169 14.10 -14.41 30.90
N ASN A 170 13.13 -13.88 30.16
CA ASN A 170 11.92 -14.58 29.74
C ASN A 170 11.54 -14.15 28.32
N VAL A 171 10.44 -14.68 27.77
CA VAL A 171 9.96 -14.37 26.41
C VAL A 171 9.82 -12.85 26.15
N GLY A 172 9.35 -12.09 27.14
CA GLY A 172 9.15 -10.64 27.01
C GLY A 172 10.41 -9.81 27.27
N ASP A 173 11.29 -10.28 28.14
CA ASP A 173 12.55 -9.63 28.51
C ASP A 173 13.71 -10.62 28.29
N ASN A 174 14.05 -10.91 27.02
CA ASN A 174 15.03 -11.94 26.63
C ASN A 174 16.47 -11.41 26.44
N GLY A 175 16.71 -10.15 26.80
CA GLY A 175 18.02 -9.50 26.78
C GLY A 175 18.48 -9.00 25.42
N VAL A 176 18.27 -9.75 24.32
CA VAL A 176 18.71 -9.36 22.97
C VAL A 176 17.58 -9.55 21.95
N HIS A 177 17.22 -8.45 21.27
CA HIS A 177 16.34 -8.45 20.10
C HIS A 177 17.16 -8.34 18.82
N ALA A 178 16.70 -8.98 17.75
CA ALA A 178 17.26 -8.80 16.41
C ALA A 178 16.15 -8.90 15.37
N SER A 179 16.33 -8.22 14.24
CA SER A 179 15.37 -8.20 13.14
C SER A 179 15.10 -9.62 12.60
N ALA A 180 13.84 -9.94 12.34
CA ALA A 180 13.40 -11.26 11.88
C ALA A 180 13.74 -11.53 10.41
N SER A 181 14.04 -10.47 9.64
CA SER A 181 14.37 -10.54 8.23
C SER A 181 15.23 -9.34 7.79
N PRO A 182 15.85 -9.39 6.58
CA PRO A 182 16.49 -8.23 5.98
C PRO A 182 15.58 -7.01 5.84
N PHE A 183 14.27 -7.22 5.61
CA PHE A 183 13.29 -6.16 5.47
C PHE A 183 13.00 -5.49 6.82
N GLU A 184 12.80 -6.27 7.87
CA GLU A 184 12.66 -5.70 9.22
C GLU A 184 13.95 -4.98 9.64
N GLY A 185 15.11 -5.53 9.28
CA GLY A 185 16.39 -4.86 9.50
C GLY A 185 16.50 -3.52 8.76
N LEU A 186 15.96 -3.42 7.54
CA LEU A 186 15.82 -2.13 6.85
C LEU A 186 14.91 -1.18 7.64
N ALA A 187 13.70 -1.61 8.02
CA ALA A 187 12.76 -0.78 8.78
C ALA A 187 13.38 -0.25 10.09
N GLU A 188 14.11 -1.11 10.80
CA GLU A 188 14.85 -0.75 12.00
C GLU A 188 15.98 0.25 11.72
N ARG A 189 16.78 0.08 10.66
CA ARG A 189 17.86 1.03 10.31
C ARG A 189 17.34 2.39 9.86
N LEU A 190 16.21 2.44 9.13
CA LEU A 190 15.53 3.69 8.79
C LEU A 190 15.06 4.42 10.06
N ASN A 191 14.46 3.69 11.01
CA ASN A 191 13.92 4.26 12.23
C ASN A 191 15.01 4.68 13.24
N TRP A 192 15.92 3.76 13.59
CA TRP A 192 16.88 3.93 14.69
C TRP A 192 18.19 4.57 14.26
N CYS A 193 18.63 4.37 13.01
CA CYS A 193 19.92 4.85 12.52
C CYS A 193 19.81 6.05 11.56
N GLY A 194 18.59 6.42 11.14
CA GLY A 194 18.38 7.50 10.17
C GLY A 194 18.93 7.19 8.77
N ALA A 195 19.03 5.90 8.42
CA ALA A 195 19.38 5.48 7.06
C ALA A 195 18.32 5.97 6.05
N THR A 196 18.70 6.02 4.78
CA THR A 196 17.75 6.20 3.66
C THR A 196 17.68 4.93 2.82
N LEU A 197 16.65 4.78 1.99
CA LEU A 197 16.53 3.62 1.11
C LEU A 197 17.72 3.50 0.16
N GLU A 198 18.26 4.61 -0.34
CA GLU A 198 19.37 4.64 -1.30
C GLU A 198 20.71 4.28 -0.66
N SER A 199 20.91 4.68 0.60
CA SER A 199 22.14 4.42 1.36
C SER A 199 22.14 3.05 2.04
N ASP A 200 20.97 2.46 2.25
CA ASP A 200 20.84 1.15 2.88
C ASP A 200 21.19 -0.01 1.92
N PRO A 201 21.99 -1.01 2.35
CA PRO A 201 22.37 -2.14 1.50
C PRO A 201 21.19 -3.00 1.02
N PHE A 202 20.12 -3.10 1.81
CA PHE A 202 18.91 -3.83 1.45
C PHE A 202 17.90 -2.93 0.74
N GLY A 203 17.71 -1.70 1.25
CA GLY A 203 16.84 -0.70 0.62
C GLY A 203 17.19 -0.43 -0.85
N SER A 204 18.47 -0.22 -1.14
CA SER A 204 18.95 0.01 -2.51
C SER A 204 18.71 -1.18 -3.44
N LYS A 205 18.76 -2.41 -2.91
CA LYS A 205 18.42 -3.63 -3.65
C LYS A 205 16.93 -3.73 -3.95
N LEU A 206 16.06 -3.32 -3.03
CA LEU A 206 14.61 -3.28 -3.27
C LEU A 206 14.27 -2.27 -4.38
N LEU A 207 14.84 -1.07 -4.30
CA LEU A 207 14.68 -0.04 -5.34
C LEU A 207 15.19 -0.55 -6.70
N ALA A 208 16.38 -1.16 -6.73
CA ALA A 208 16.94 -1.74 -7.96
C ALA A 208 16.11 -2.91 -8.50
N ALA A 209 15.39 -3.62 -7.63
CA ALA A 209 14.44 -4.68 -8.01
C ALA A 209 13.08 -4.14 -8.48
N GLY A 210 12.88 -2.83 -8.49
CA GLY A 210 11.65 -2.17 -8.95
C GLY A 210 10.52 -2.20 -7.91
N VAL A 211 10.82 -2.37 -6.62
CA VAL A 211 9.82 -2.20 -5.56
C VAL A 211 9.62 -0.70 -5.34
N PRO A 212 8.39 -0.16 -5.46
CA PRO A 212 8.12 1.27 -5.30
C PRO A 212 8.52 1.77 -3.91
N GLN A 213 9.19 2.92 -3.84
CA GLN A 213 9.58 3.55 -2.58
C GLN A 213 8.37 3.76 -1.66
N LYS A 214 7.27 4.33 -2.19
CA LYS A 214 6.04 4.56 -1.43
C LYS A 214 5.51 3.27 -0.78
N LEU A 215 5.65 2.14 -1.48
CA LEU A 215 5.25 0.84 -0.95
C LEU A 215 6.20 0.35 0.16
N ILE A 216 7.51 0.50 -0.02
CA ILE A 216 8.50 0.18 1.01
C ILE A 216 8.23 1.00 2.28
N ASP A 217 7.97 2.30 2.14
CA ASP A 217 7.67 3.20 3.26
C ASP A 217 6.43 2.72 4.03
N GLN A 218 5.34 2.38 3.32
CA GLN A 218 4.13 1.81 3.92
C GLN A 218 4.38 0.46 4.62
N TRP A 219 5.33 -0.31 4.11
CA TRP A 219 5.68 -1.64 4.59
C TRP A 219 6.53 -1.64 5.86
N THR A 220 7.25 -0.55 6.15
CA THR A 220 8.13 -0.43 7.33
C THR A 220 7.41 -0.50 8.68
N VAL A 221 6.07 -0.43 8.69
CA VAL A 221 5.23 -0.51 9.89
C VAL A 221 4.50 -1.85 10.05
N ASP A 222 4.94 -2.87 9.31
CA ASP A 222 4.32 -4.20 9.28
C ASP A 222 2.82 -4.19 8.97
N PRO A 223 2.42 -3.68 7.79
CA PRO A 223 1.01 -3.67 7.40
C PRO A 223 0.51 -5.08 7.09
N GLN A 224 -0.82 -5.21 7.08
CA GLN A 224 -1.47 -6.40 6.56
C GLN A 224 -1.58 -6.29 5.04
N VAL A 225 -0.95 -7.20 4.30
CA VAL A 225 -0.92 -7.22 2.82
C VAL A 225 -1.62 -8.46 2.26
N GLN A 226 -1.96 -8.43 0.97
CA GLN A 226 -2.40 -9.62 0.26
C GLN A 226 -1.18 -10.50 -0.02
N LEU A 227 -1.13 -11.67 0.61
CA LEU A 227 -0.06 -12.65 0.45
C LEU A 227 -0.20 -13.39 -0.89
N LEU A 228 0.88 -14.03 -1.32
CA LEU A 228 0.96 -14.73 -2.61
C LEU A 228 0.00 -15.92 -2.71
N ASP A 229 -0.40 -16.50 -1.58
CA ASP A 229 -1.40 -17.58 -1.49
C ASP A 229 -2.85 -17.07 -1.52
N GLY A 230 -3.07 -15.75 -1.57
CA GLY A 230 -4.39 -15.14 -1.55
C GLY A 230 -4.96 -14.90 -0.14
N SER A 231 -4.23 -15.23 0.92
CA SER A 231 -4.59 -14.82 2.27
C SER A 231 -4.16 -13.37 2.55
N LYS A 232 -4.67 -12.79 3.64
CA LYS A 232 -4.19 -11.50 4.16
C LYS A 232 -3.36 -11.76 5.41
N GLY A 233 -2.19 -11.16 5.53
CA GLY A 233 -1.29 -11.40 6.65
C GLY A 233 -0.26 -10.29 6.87
N SER A 234 0.50 -10.39 7.97
CA SER A 234 1.62 -9.50 8.27
C SER A 234 2.70 -9.64 7.20
N LEU A 235 3.25 -8.50 6.79
CA LEU A 235 4.38 -8.49 5.86
C LEU A 235 5.64 -9.05 6.53
N PHE A 236 5.90 -8.67 7.79
CA PHE A 236 7.11 -9.10 8.50
C PHE A 236 7.09 -10.62 8.72
N ASP A 237 5.96 -11.17 9.16
CA ASP A 237 5.76 -12.62 9.29
C ASP A 237 5.99 -13.33 7.94
N ALA A 238 5.56 -12.72 6.83
CA ALA A 238 5.74 -13.29 5.50
C ALA A 238 7.20 -13.29 5.02
N LEU A 239 8.07 -12.46 5.60
CA LEU A 239 9.48 -12.32 5.22
C LEU A 239 10.44 -12.93 6.25
N GLU A 240 9.90 -13.47 7.34
CA GLU A 240 10.65 -14.05 8.45
C GLU A 240 11.64 -15.12 7.98
N ASP A 241 12.84 -15.11 8.58
CA ASP A 241 13.93 -16.06 8.36
C ASP A 241 14.51 -16.11 6.94
N MET A 242 14.05 -15.25 6.04
CA MET A 242 14.57 -15.18 4.67
C MET A 242 15.93 -14.51 4.62
N SER A 243 16.83 -15.06 3.81
CA SER A 243 18.07 -14.39 3.44
C SER A 243 17.79 -13.29 2.40
N THR A 244 18.76 -12.39 2.19
CA THR A 244 18.60 -11.21 1.33
C THR A 244 18.07 -11.54 -0.08
N PRO A 245 18.60 -12.52 -0.83
CA PRO A 245 18.12 -12.80 -2.18
C PRO A 245 16.65 -13.22 -2.22
N GLU A 246 16.24 -14.14 -1.35
CA GLU A 246 14.87 -14.65 -1.26
C GLU A 246 13.91 -13.56 -0.82
N CYS A 247 14.33 -12.73 0.14
CA CYS A 247 13.55 -11.61 0.65
C CYS A 247 13.27 -10.57 -0.45
N VAL A 248 14.27 -10.19 -1.26
CA VAL A 248 14.08 -9.25 -2.39
C VAL A 248 13.09 -9.82 -3.41
N VAL A 249 13.23 -11.10 -3.79
CA VAL A 249 12.32 -11.77 -4.72
C VAL A 249 10.89 -11.76 -4.21
N LYS A 250 10.68 -12.11 -2.93
CA LYS A 250 9.36 -12.13 -2.31
C LYS A 250 8.75 -10.73 -2.17
N CYS A 251 9.54 -9.73 -1.78
CA CYS A 251 9.09 -8.32 -1.76
C CYS A 251 8.63 -7.86 -3.15
N ARG A 252 9.37 -8.18 -4.22
CA ARG A 252 8.95 -7.84 -5.59
C ARG A 252 7.64 -8.54 -5.99
N ALA A 253 7.48 -9.82 -5.68
CA ALA A 253 6.27 -10.55 -5.97
C ALA A 253 5.05 -10.02 -5.18
N LEU A 254 5.25 -9.66 -3.90
CA LEU A 254 4.23 -9.02 -3.09
C LEU A 254 3.88 -7.63 -3.64
N ALA A 255 4.86 -6.87 -4.12
CA ALA A 255 4.63 -5.56 -4.73
C ALA A 255 3.78 -5.70 -5.99
N GLN A 256 4.08 -6.66 -6.87
CA GLN A 256 3.25 -6.99 -8.03
C GLN A 256 1.83 -7.38 -7.63
N LYS A 257 1.67 -8.23 -6.63
CA LYS A 257 0.37 -8.71 -6.15
C LYS A 257 -0.49 -7.60 -5.55
N ASN A 258 0.14 -6.59 -4.96
CA ASN A 258 -0.51 -5.47 -4.29
C ASN A 258 -0.38 -4.16 -5.08
N ALA A 259 0.06 -4.20 -6.35
CA ALA A 259 0.27 -3.01 -7.18
C ALA A 259 -1.01 -2.19 -7.33
N ASP A 260 -2.15 -2.89 -7.43
CA ASP A 260 -3.48 -2.28 -7.50
C ASP A 260 -3.84 -1.44 -6.26
N MET A 261 -3.25 -1.77 -5.10
CA MET A 261 -3.51 -1.10 -3.84
C MET A 261 -2.62 0.15 -3.63
N LEU A 262 -1.58 0.34 -4.44
CA LEU A 262 -0.65 1.47 -4.25
C LEU A 262 -1.32 2.82 -4.55
N TYR A 263 -2.18 2.83 -5.57
CA TYR A 263 -2.96 3.99 -5.98
C TYR A 263 -4.40 3.55 -6.28
N ALA A 264 -5.23 3.58 -5.25
CA ALA A 264 -6.67 3.47 -5.42
C ALA A 264 -7.19 4.65 -6.24
N GLN A 265 -8.22 4.40 -7.05
CA GLN A 265 -8.99 5.47 -7.70
C GLN A 265 -9.49 6.44 -6.62
N ASP A 266 -9.39 7.74 -6.89
CA ASP A 266 -9.80 8.81 -5.98
C ASP A 266 -9.05 8.85 -4.64
N GLY A 267 -7.84 8.28 -4.58
CA GLY A 267 -6.93 8.49 -3.46
C GLY A 267 -6.53 9.97 -3.26
N PRO A 268 -5.82 10.31 -2.17
CA PRO A 268 -5.46 11.69 -1.84
C PRO A 268 -4.76 12.44 -2.98
N GLU A 269 -3.82 11.79 -3.69
CA GLU A 269 -3.13 12.37 -4.83
C GLU A 269 -4.07 12.58 -6.02
N ALA A 270 -5.01 11.66 -6.26
CA ALA A 270 -6.03 11.79 -7.30
C ALA A 270 -6.96 12.98 -7.03
N VAL A 271 -7.40 13.16 -5.78
CA VAL A 271 -8.22 14.32 -5.36
C VAL A 271 -7.48 15.64 -5.55
N GLU A 272 -6.19 15.69 -5.24
CA GLU A 272 -5.36 16.88 -5.50
C GLU A 272 -5.26 17.19 -7.00
N ILE A 273 -5.02 16.16 -7.83
CA ILE A 273 -4.93 16.31 -9.29
C ILE A 273 -6.30 16.72 -9.88
N ALA A 274 -7.40 16.18 -9.36
CA ALA A 274 -8.75 16.49 -9.81
C ALA A 274 -9.09 17.99 -9.69
N GLN A 275 -8.55 18.68 -8.67
CA GLN A 275 -8.75 20.13 -8.47
C GLN A 275 -8.19 20.99 -9.61
N VAL A 276 -7.33 20.42 -10.45
CA VAL A 276 -6.69 21.13 -11.56
C VAL A 276 -7.18 20.65 -12.91
N ILE A 277 -8.18 19.77 -12.97
CA ILE A 277 -8.84 19.33 -14.20
C ILE A 277 -10.21 20.03 -14.26
N PRO A 278 -10.31 21.17 -14.97
CA PRO A 278 -11.58 21.85 -15.09
C PRO A 278 -12.52 21.12 -16.05
N TYR A 279 -13.83 21.31 -15.88
CA TYR A 279 -14.83 20.91 -16.87
C TYR A 279 -15.54 22.11 -17.51
N PHE A 280 -15.98 21.92 -18.74
CA PHE A 280 -16.71 22.89 -19.56
C PHE A 280 -17.95 22.24 -20.17
N PRO A 281 -19.06 22.97 -20.39
CA PRO A 281 -20.06 22.53 -21.35
C PRO A 281 -19.44 22.63 -22.75
N PHE A 282 -19.45 21.54 -23.51
CA PHE A 282 -18.83 21.52 -24.84
C PHE A 282 -19.51 20.50 -25.75
N LYS A 283 -19.94 20.93 -26.95
CA LYS A 283 -20.57 20.11 -27.98
C LYS A 283 -21.76 19.30 -27.45
N GLY A 284 -22.61 19.94 -26.64
CA GLY A 284 -23.76 19.30 -26.02
C GLY A 284 -23.44 18.29 -24.91
N ILE A 285 -22.18 18.24 -24.46
CA ILE A 285 -21.74 17.51 -23.27
C ILE A 285 -21.70 18.49 -22.12
N ASP A 286 -22.47 18.24 -21.05
CA ASP A 286 -22.55 19.13 -19.88
C ASP A 286 -21.19 19.32 -19.18
N ARG A 287 -20.39 18.25 -19.14
CA ARG A 287 -19.07 18.22 -18.47
C ARG A 287 -18.02 17.56 -19.35
N PHE A 288 -17.39 18.35 -20.21
CA PHE A 288 -16.15 17.99 -20.88
C PHE A 288 -14.96 18.29 -19.98
N TYR A 289 -14.27 17.25 -19.51
CA TYR A 289 -13.09 17.38 -18.66
C TYR A 289 -11.83 17.67 -19.48
N ASP A 290 -11.18 18.79 -19.18
CA ASP A 290 -9.99 19.25 -19.89
C ASP A 290 -8.70 18.92 -19.13
N ILE A 291 -7.96 17.93 -19.65
CA ILE A 291 -6.66 17.53 -19.14
C ILE A 291 -5.58 18.63 -19.27
N GLY A 292 -5.82 19.65 -20.10
CA GLY A 292 -4.95 20.83 -20.23
C GLY A 292 -4.65 21.50 -18.90
N GLY A 293 -5.58 21.40 -17.94
CA GLY A 293 -5.42 21.94 -16.61
C GLY A 293 -4.20 21.40 -15.85
N PHE A 294 -3.96 20.08 -15.83
CA PHE A 294 -2.75 19.53 -15.20
C PHE A 294 -1.50 19.70 -16.07
N LEU A 295 -1.64 19.71 -17.41
CA LEU A 295 -0.51 19.90 -18.33
C LEU A 295 0.14 21.29 -18.17
N SER A 296 -0.66 22.30 -17.82
CA SER A 296 -0.18 23.64 -17.51
C SER A 296 0.57 23.76 -16.17
N LYS A 297 0.57 22.69 -15.36
CA LYS A 297 1.18 22.65 -14.02
C LYS A 297 2.28 21.57 -13.96
N PRO A 298 3.55 21.91 -14.27
CA PRO A 298 4.63 20.93 -14.40
C PRO A 298 4.79 20.00 -13.19
N ALA A 299 4.63 20.51 -11.97
CA ALA A 299 4.72 19.70 -10.75
C ALA A 299 3.58 18.66 -10.64
N ILE A 300 2.36 19.01 -11.06
CA ILE A 300 1.23 18.08 -11.06
C ILE A 300 1.39 17.07 -12.19
N PHE A 301 1.86 17.51 -13.36
CA PHE A 301 2.13 16.59 -14.46
C PHE A 301 3.23 15.58 -14.08
N GLN A 302 4.33 16.02 -13.48
CA GLN A 302 5.38 15.12 -12.97
C GLN A 302 4.80 14.13 -11.96
N LYS A 303 3.97 14.60 -11.00
CA LYS A 303 3.30 13.72 -10.03
C LYS A 303 2.46 12.63 -10.71
N ILE A 304 1.71 12.97 -11.77
CA ILE A 304 0.95 11.98 -12.55
C ILE A 304 1.89 10.93 -13.16
N ILE A 305 3.01 11.36 -13.76
CA ILE A 305 3.99 10.44 -14.35
C ILE A 305 4.60 9.53 -13.28
N ASP A 306 4.96 10.08 -12.12
CA ASP A 306 5.52 9.32 -11.00
C ASP A 306 4.53 8.28 -10.48
N ILE A 307 3.25 8.63 -10.34
CA ILE A 307 2.17 7.70 -9.94
C ILE A 307 2.09 6.51 -10.90
N PHE A 308 2.05 6.77 -12.21
CA PHE A 308 1.99 5.71 -13.22
C PHE A 308 3.27 4.88 -13.21
N ALA A 309 4.43 5.52 -13.14
CA ALA A 309 5.72 4.82 -13.09
C ALA A 309 5.81 3.91 -11.85
N GLU A 310 5.41 4.39 -10.68
CA GLU A 310 5.40 3.60 -9.45
C GLU A 310 4.43 2.42 -9.53
N ARG A 311 3.17 2.65 -9.95
CA ARG A 311 2.15 1.60 -10.11
C ARG A 311 2.63 0.45 -11.01
N TYR A 312 3.29 0.79 -12.12
CA TYR A 312 3.67 -0.17 -13.14
C TYR A 312 5.12 -0.66 -13.04
N SER A 313 5.94 -0.11 -12.14
CA SER A 313 7.37 -0.43 -11.98
C SER A 313 7.66 -1.90 -11.72
N CYS A 314 6.77 -2.55 -10.95
CA CYS A 314 6.92 -3.94 -10.59
C CYS A 314 6.25 -4.89 -11.59
N LEU A 315 5.33 -4.41 -12.44
CA LEU A 315 4.66 -5.24 -13.42
C LEU A 315 5.58 -5.59 -14.59
N GLU A 316 5.44 -6.80 -15.11
CA GLU A 316 6.11 -7.22 -16.34
C GLU A 316 5.43 -6.54 -17.53
N ILE A 317 6.05 -5.48 -18.05
CA ILE A 317 5.61 -4.74 -19.23
C ILE A 317 6.77 -4.70 -20.22
N ASP A 318 6.51 -5.08 -21.46
CA ASP A 318 7.48 -5.10 -22.56
C ASP A 318 7.38 -3.85 -23.44
N SER A 319 6.19 -3.25 -23.55
CA SER A 319 5.97 -2.03 -24.32
C SER A 319 4.73 -1.27 -23.86
N ILE A 320 4.67 0.02 -24.19
CA ILE A 320 3.56 0.91 -23.84
C ILE A 320 2.94 1.47 -25.12
N GLY A 321 1.62 1.35 -25.26
CA GLY A 321 0.87 1.89 -26.38
C GLY A 321 0.03 3.11 -25.97
N GLY A 322 0.18 4.24 -26.65
CA GLY A 322 -0.71 5.39 -26.47
C GLY A 322 -1.87 5.36 -27.45
N LEU A 323 -3.06 5.80 -27.03
CA LEU A 323 -4.24 5.93 -27.89
C LEU A 323 -4.38 7.36 -28.47
N ASP A 324 -4.80 7.45 -29.73
CA ASP A 324 -4.89 8.72 -30.46
C ASP A 324 -5.97 9.66 -29.89
N ALA A 325 -5.70 10.94 -29.62
CA ALA A 325 -4.40 11.62 -29.63
C ALA A 325 -3.90 11.93 -28.21
N ARG A 326 -4.81 12.04 -27.24
CA ARG A 326 -4.49 12.55 -25.90
C ARG A 326 -3.68 11.53 -25.08
N GLY A 327 -3.81 10.23 -25.36
CA GLY A 327 -2.91 9.21 -24.86
C GLY A 327 -1.43 9.45 -25.22
N PHE A 328 -1.12 10.21 -26.27
CA PHE A 328 0.28 10.58 -26.63
C PHE A 328 0.88 11.67 -25.76
N VAL A 329 0.07 12.36 -24.97
CA VAL A 329 0.57 13.35 -24.02
C VAL A 329 1.19 12.65 -22.80
N LEU A 330 0.61 11.52 -22.40
CA LEU A 330 0.99 10.76 -21.20
C LEU A 330 1.91 9.58 -21.51
N GLY A 331 1.56 8.80 -22.55
CA GLY A 331 2.18 7.53 -22.86
C GLY A 331 3.70 7.58 -23.04
N PRO A 332 4.27 8.50 -23.84
CA PRO A 332 5.71 8.63 -23.99
C PRO A 332 6.43 8.96 -22.69
N SER A 333 5.87 9.85 -21.87
CA SER A 333 6.46 10.26 -20.58
C SER A 333 6.48 9.09 -19.59
N ILE A 334 5.40 8.31 -19.53
CA ILE A 334 5.33 7.08 -18.72
C ILE A 334 6.33 6.04 -19.23
N ALA A 335 6.44 5.86 -20.54
CA ALA A 335 7.38 4.92 -21.15
C ALA A 335 8.84 5.29 -20.88
N LEU A 336 9.18 6.59 -20.92
CA LEU A 336 10.50 7.08 -20.54
C LEU A 336 10.80 6.79 -19.06
N ALA A 337 9.85 7.07 -18.16
CA ALA A 337 10.02 6.82 -16.73
C ALA A 337 10.25 5.32 -16.43
N LEU A 338 9.51 4.44 -17.11
CA LEU A 338 9.64 2.98 -16.98
C LEU A 338 10.77 2.36 -17.83
N LYS A 339 11.44 3.17 -18.66
CA LYS A 339 12.46 2.74 -19.65
C LYS A 339 11.95 1.64 -20.57
N LYS A 340 10.73 1.80 -21.09
CA LYS A 340 10.07 0.85 -22.00
C LYS A 340 9.91 1.43 -23.40
N PRO A 341 9.91 0.58 -24.45
CA PRO A 341 9.48 0.97 -25.78
C PRO A 341 8.07 1.58 -25.78
N PHE A 342 7.87 2.61 -26.59
CA PHE A 342 6.58 3.26 -26.81
C PHE A 342 6.14 3.13 -28.27
N PHE A 343 4.85 2.89 -28.50
CA PHE A 343 4.25 2.96 -29.82
C PHE A 343 2.90 3.69 -29.80
N MET A 344 2.53 4.24 -30.96
CA MET A 344 1.27 4.95 -31.13
C MET A 344 0.23 4.03 -31.76
N LEU A 345 -1.01 4.06 -31.25
CA LEU A 345 -2.17 3.55 -31.96
C LEU A 345 -2.92 4.73 -32.56
N ARG A 346 -3.10 4.76 -33.88
CA ARG A 346 -3.68 5.93 -34.58
C ARG A 346 -4.91 5.61 -35.38
N LYS A 347 -5.77 6.61 -35.56
CA LYS A 347 -6.95 6.48 -36.43
C LYS A 347 -6.55 6.11 -37.86
N MET A 348 -7.49 5.49 -38.59
CA MET A 348 -7.28 5.08 -39.98
C MET A 348 -6.75 6.23 -40.85
N GLY A 349 -5.77 5.91 -41.71
CA GLY A 349 -5.13 6.88 -42.62
C GLY A 349 -4.07 7.80 -41.99
N LYS A 350 -3.82 7.71 -40.67
CA LYS A 350 -2.81 8.55 -39.98
C LYS A 350 -1.41 7.93 -39.89
N MET A 351 -1.26 6.64 -40.19
CA MET A 351 0.05 5.95 -40.21
C MET A 351 0.12 4.92 -41.35
N PRO A 352 1.29 4.78 -42.01
CA PRO A 352 1.53 3.71 -42.97
C PRO A 352 1.82 2.38 -42.26
N ASN A 353 1.63 1.27 -42.99
CA ASN A 353 2.06 -0.07 -42.56
C ASN A 353 1.48 -0.54 -41.21
N CYS A 354 0.17 -0.37 -41.01
CA CYS A 354 -0.53 -0.77 -39.80
C CYS A 354 -1.37 -2.04 -39.96
N VAL A 355 -1.65 -2.68 -38.83
CA VAL A 355 -2.79 -3.59 -38.64
C VAL A 355 -3.91 -2.77 -38.02
N PHE A 356 -5.14 -2.91 -38.51
CA PHE A 356 -6.28 -2.11 -38.05
C PHE A 356 -7.31 -2.98 -37.32
N SER A 357 -7.87 -2.44 -36.24
CA SER A 357 -9.04 -3.00 -35.54
C SER A 357 -10.30 -2.88 -36.40
N LYS A 358 -11.37 -3.53 -35.95
CA LYS A 358 -12.69 -3.31 -36.54
C LYS A 358 -13.23 -1.91 -36.17
N PRO A 359 -14.12 -1.35 -37.01
CA PRO A 359 -14.90 -0.18 -36.62
C PRO A 359 -15.78 -0.46 -35.38
N TYR A 360 -15.99 0.55 -34.55
CA TYR A 360 -16.82 0.48 -33.34
C TYR A 360 -17.84 1.61 -33.29
N GLN A 361 -18.90 1.44 -32.49
CA GLN A 361 -19.90 2.48 -32.25
C GLN A 361 -19.57 3.29 -30.99
N VAL A 362 -19.87 4.59 -31.04
CA VAL A 362 -19.81 5.53 -29.91
C VAL A 362 -21.19 6.18 -29.74
N GLU A 363 -21.40 7.00 -28.70
CA GLU A 363 -22.69 7.68 -28.48
C GLU A 363 -23.14 8.53 -29.69
N TYR A 364 -22.16 9.11 -30.40
CA TYR A 364 -22.37 9.97 -31.56
C TYR A 364 -21.84 9.34 -32.86
N GLY A 365 -22.23 8.09 -33.15
CA GLY A 365 -22.01 7.47 -34.47
C GLY A 365 -20.96 6.35 -34.52
N LYS A 366 -20.34 6.17 -35.70
CA LYS A 366 -19.40 5.06 -35.98
C LYS A 366 -17.97 5.60 -36.12
N ARG A 367 -17.01 4.91 -35.50
CA ARG A 367 -15.57 5.19 -35.63
C ARG A 367 -14.87 4.08 -36.42
N ASP A 368 -13.92 4.45 -37.28
CA ASP A 368 -13.23 3.55 -38.22
C ASP A 368 -12.21 2.59 -37.58
N GLY A 369 -12.09 2.57 -36.25
CA GLY A 369 -11.09 1.77 -35.53
C GLY A 369 -9.73 2.46 -35.37
N LEU A 370 -8.79 1.75 -34.76
CA LEU A 370 -7.40 2.17 -34.56
C LEU A 370 -6.44 1.27 -35.35
N GLY A 371 -5.26 1.78 -35.64
CA GLY A 371 -4.17 1.07 -36.30
C GLY A 371 -2.91 1.04 -35.45
N ILE A 372 -2.29 -0.13 -35.36
CA ILE A 372 -0.99 -0.37 -34.72
C ILE A 372 0.09 -0.60 -35.80
N PRO A 373 1.28 0.00 -35.70
CA PRO A 373 2.38 -0.27 -36.62
C PRO A 373 2.79 -1.75 -36.59
N ARG A 374 3.00 -2.37 -37.77
CA ARG A 374 3.54 -3.74 -37.82
C ARG A 374 4.90 -3.81 -37.15
N GLY A 375 5.08 -4.80 -36.26
CA GLY A 375 6.31 -4.98 -35.50
C GLY A 375 6.41 -4.13 -34.24
N ALA A 376 5.41 -3.30 -33.90
CA ALA A 376 5.39 -2.58 -32.63
C ALA A 376 5.24 -3.52 -31.40
N VAL A 377 4.62 -4.67 -31.60
CA VAL A 377 4.36 -5.69 -30.58
C VAL A 377 4.76 -7.04 -31.15
N GLU A 378 5.59 -7.78 -30.41
CA GLU A 378 5.92 -9.17 -30.72
C GLU A 378 4.98 -10.13 -29.99
N ARG A 379 4.93 -11.38 -30.45
CA ARG A 379 4.09 -12.40 -29.83
C ARG A 379 4.51 -12.63 -28.38
N GLY A 380 3.55 -12.56 -27.47
CA GLY A 380 3.77 -12.72 -26.03
C GLY A 380 4.14 -11.43 -25.29
N HIS A 381 4.42 -10.32 -26.01
CA HIS A 381 4.68 -9.03 -25.36
C HIS A 381 3.51 -8.62 -24.47
N ARG A 382 3.85 -8.20 -23.26
CA ARG A 382 2.96 -7.63 -22.27
C ARG A 382 2.88 -6.12 -22.48
N VAL A 383 1.70 -5.62 -22.83
CA VAL A 383 1.48 -4.24 -23.28
C VAL A 383 0.62 -3.48 -22.28
N LEU A 384 1.09 -2.30 -21.86
CA LEU A 384 0.27 -1.33 -21.14
C LEU A 384 -0.32 -0.33 -22.14
N LEU A 385 -1.65 -0.18 -22.16
CA LEU A 385 -2.32 0.81 -23.00
C LEU A 385 -2.64 2.06 -22.19
N ILE A 386 -2.32 3.24 -22.72
CA ILE A 386 -2.51 4.53 -22.06
C ILE A 386 -3.48 5.40 -22.86
N ASP A 387 -4.48 5.93 -22.17
CA ASP A 387 -5.29 7.04 -22.66
C ASP A 387 -5.41 8.12 -21.58
N ASP A 388 -6.02 9.25 -21.91
CA ASP A 388 -6.28 10.29 -20.93
C ASP A 388 -7.60 10.05 -20.17
N LEU A 389 -8.65 9.59 -20.85
CA LEU A 389 -9.98 9.41 -20.28
C LEU A 389 -10.68 8.19 -20.87
N VAL A 390 -11.34 7.41 -20.01
CA VAL A 390 -12.23 6.32 -20.42
C VAL A 390 -13.71 6.65 -20.13
N ALA A 391 -14.50 6.63 -21.21
CA ALA A 391 -15.96 6.74 -21.19
C ALA A 391 -16.60 5.37 -21.48
N THR A 392 -17.21 5.20 -22.66
CA THR A 392 -17.81 3.94 -23.13
C THR A 392 -16.81 2.81 -23.41
N GLY A 393 -15.51 3.13 -23.51
CA GLY A 393 -14.43 2.16 -23.74
C GLY A 393 -14.19 1.73 -25.20
N GLY A 394 -14.85 2.36 -26.18
CA GLY A 394 -14.67 2.04 -27.61
C GLY A 394 -13.22 2.18 -28.11
N THR A 395 -12.53 3.24 -27.71
CA THR A 395 -11.12 3.45 -28.08
C THR A 395 -10.20 2.41 -27.43
N LEU A 396 -10.47 2.08 -26.16
CA LEU A 396 -9.74 1.03 -25.44
C LEU A 396 -9.91 -0.34 -26.12
N SER A 397 -11.14 -0.72 -26.49
CA SER A 397 -11.41 -2.01 -27.14
C SER A 397 -10.72 -2.14 -28.49
N ALA A 398 -10.68 -1.07 -29.29
CA ALA A 398 -9.93 -1.02 -30.55
C ALA A 398 -8.42 -1.21 -30.32
N GLY A 399 -7.88 -0.60 -29.26
CA GLY A 399 -6.47 -0.78 -28.89
C GLY A 399 -6.16 -2.20 -28.41
N ILE A 400 -7.04 -2.77 -27.60
CA ILE A 400 -6.95 -4.16 -27.13
C ILE A 400 -6.97 -5.13 -28.32
N GLU A 401 -7.89 -4.95 -29.26
CA GLU A 401 -7.98 -5.78 -30.46
C GLU A 401 -6.69 -5.69 -31.28
N CYS A 402 -6.15 -4.48 -31.50
CA CYS A 402 -4.88 -4.30 -32.21
C CYS A 402 -3.71 -5.08 -31.57
N VAL A 403 -3.55 -4.97 -30.25
CA VAL A 403 -2.49 -5.70 -29.52
C VAL A 403 -2.70 -7.20 -29.60
N LYS A 404 -3.92 -7.69 -29.38
CA LYS A 404 -4.26 -9.13 -29.49
C LYS A 404 -4.02 -9.67 -30.91
N MET A 405 -4.32 -8.89 -31.96
CA MET A 405 -4.03 -9.25 -33.36
C MET A 405 -2.52 -9.37 -33.67
N CYS A 406 -1.67 -8.64 -32.94
CA CYS A 406 -0.21 -8.80 -33.01
C CYS A 406 0.31 -9.96 -32.15
N GLY A 407 -0.57 -10.66 -31.41
CA GLY A 407 -0.20 -11.74 -30.50
C GLY A 407 0.32 -11.25 -29.14
N GLY A 408 0.13 -9.97 -28.82
CA GLY A 408 0.45 -9.41 -27.51
C GLY A 408 -0.65 -9.67 -26.48
N ILE A 409 -0.29 -9.42 -25.21
CA ILE A 409 -1.16 -9.53 -24.04
C ILE A 409 -1.32 -8.13 -23.46
N VAL A 410 -2.55 -7.62 -23.37
CA VAL A 410 -2.78 -6.35 -22.69
C VAL A 410 -2.77 -6.60 -21.19
N VAL A 411 -1.86 -5.94 -20.47
CA VAL A 411 -1.73 -6.04 -19.00
C VAL A 411 -2.85 -5.27 -18.33
N GLU A 412 -3.07 -4.03 -18.77
CA GLU A 412 -4.08 -3.10 -18.26
C GLU A 412 -4.28 -1.97 -19.28
N CYS A 413 -5.46 -1.38 -19.30
CA CYS A 413 -5.71 -0.08 -19.92
C CYS A 413 -5.77 0.98 -18.81
N ALA A 414 -4.83 1.93 -18.83
CA ALA A 414 -4.68 2.94 -17.81
C ALA A 414 -5.09 4.33 -18.32
N CYS A 415 -5.94 5.02 -17.56
CA CYS A 415 -6.43 6.37 -17.87
C CYS A 415 -6.18 7.33 -16.71
N ILE A 416 -6.22 8.64 -16.96
CA ILE A 416 -6.27 9.64 -15.88
C ILE A 416 -7.67 9.69 -15.30
N VAL A 417 -8.68 9.78 -16.17
CA VAL A 417 -10.07 9.96 -15.78
C VAL A 417 -10.93 8.78 -16.22
N GLU A 418 -11.85 8.34 -15.37
CA GLU A 418 -12.95 7.44 -15.71
C GLU A 418 -14.30 8.14 -15.49
N LEU A 419 -15.19 7.98 -16.47
CA LEU A 419 -16.60 8.31 -16.31
C LEU A 419 -17.34 7.09 -15.75
N THR A 420 -17.46 7.01 -14.43
CA THR A 420 -18.00 5.87 -13.69
C THR A 420 -19.48 5.63 -13.98
N PHE A 421 -20.25 6.67 -14.31
CA PHE A 421 -21.64 6.52 -14.76
C PHE A 421 -21.79 5.72 -16.07
N LEU A 422 -20.70 5.52 -16.84
CA LEU A 422 -20.66 4.66 -18.04
C LEU A 422 -19.99 3.30 -17.79
N GLN A 423 -19.51 3.02 -16.57
CA GLN A 423 -18.75 1.82 -16.24
C GLN A 423 -19.55 0.54 -16.52
N GLU A 424 -20.82 0.47 -16.09
CA GLU A 424 -21.65 -0.71 -16.34
C GLU A 424 -21.91 -0.97 -17.83
N GLN A 425 -22.08 0.09 -18.63
CA GLN A 425 -22.24 -0.03 -20.07
C GLN A 425 -20.95 -0.53 -20.72
N ARG A 426 -19.80 0.01 -20.28
CA ARG A 426 -18.47 -0.41 -20.75
C ARG A 426 -18.21 -1.89 -20.43
N LEU A 427 -18.52 -2.34 -19.21
CA LEU A 427 -18.34 -3.74 -18.82
C LEU A 427 -19.18 -4.69 -19.68
N ARG A 428 -20.45 -4.37 -19.93
CA ARG A 428 -21.32 -5.14 -20.84
C ARG A 428 -20.79 -5.14 -22.28
N PHE A 429 -20.26 -4.00 -22.74
CA PHE A 429 -19.64 -3.91 -24.05
C PHE A 429 -18.39 -4.78 -24.15
N PHE A 430 -17.51 -4.77 -23.15
CA PHE A 430 -16.29 -5.59 -23.11
C PHE A 430 -16.62 -7.09 -23.04
N GLU A 431 -17.67 -7.46 -22.29
CA GLU A 431 -18.18 -8.83 -22.26
C GLU A 431 -18.67 -9.28 -23.64
N SER A 432 -19.43 -8.44 -24.35
CA SER A 432 -19.90 -8.74 -25.71
C SER A 432 -18.77 -8.96 -26.73
N LEU A 433 -17.59 -8.41 -26.46
CA LEU A 433 -16.39 -8.53 -27.28
C LEU A 433 -15.45 -9.66 -26.82
N GLY A 434 -15.76 -10.32 -25.69
CA GLY A 434 -14.89 -11.35 -25.10
C GLY A 434 -13.55 -10.79 -24.60
N ILE A 435 -13.55 -9.54 -24.11
CA ILE A 435 -12.36 -8.84 -23.58
C ILE A 435 -12.54 -8.35 -22.13
N SER A 436 -13.53 -8.89 -21.42
CA SER A 436 -13.79 -8.57 -20.00
C SER A 436 -12.65 -9.01 -19.06
N ASP A 437 -11.70 -9.81 -19.56
CA ASP A 437 -10.48 -10.21 -18.88
C ASP A 437 -9.43 -9.10 -18.80
N VAL A 438 -9.55 -8.04 -19.61
CA VAL A 438 -8.58 -6.93 -19.64
C VAL A 438 -8.93 -5.89 -18.58
N PRO A 439 -8.05 -5.66 -17.57
CA PRO A 439 -8.27 -4.65 -16.54
C PRO A 439 -8.30 -3.23 -17.12
N VAL A 440 -9.12 -2.38 -16.52
CA VAL A 440 -9.12 -0.93 -16.76
C VAL A 440 -8.91 -0.24 -15.42
N TRP A 441 -7.91 0.61 -15.35
CA TRP A 441 -7.65 1.46 -14.19
C TRP A 441 -7.69 2.92 -14.60
N ALA A 442 -8.29 3.75 -13.75
CA ALA A 442 -8.18 5.19 -13.85
C ALA A 442 -7.83 5.79 -12.51
N LEU A 443 -6.96 6.80 -12.53
CA LEU A 443 -6.53 7.49 -11.31
C LEU A 443 -7.68 8.25 -10.64
N ILE A 444 -8.55 8.88 -11.45
CA ILE A 444 -9.57 9.82 -11.02
C ILE A 444 -10.92 9.38 -11.60
N SER A 445 -11.98 9.42 -10.80
CA SER A 445 -13.36 9.30 -11.28
C SER A 445 -14.03 10.67 -11.46
N ASP A 446 -15.11 10.70 -12.22
CA ASP A 446 -15.99 11.87 -12.33
C ASP A 446 -16.60 12.32 -10.98
N ALA A 447 -16.59 11.50 -9.93
CA ALA A 447 -17.10 11.85 -8.61
C ALA A 447 -16.28 12.94 -7.93
N VAL A 448 -14.97 13.00 -8.17
CA VAL A 448 -14.08 14.01 -7.55
C VAL A 448 -13.74 15.17 -8.49
N LEU A 449 -14.18 15.12 -9.75
CA LEU A 449 -13.98 16.18 -10.75
C LEU A 449 -15.07 17.27 -10.63
N GLN A 450 -14.89 18.17 -9.67
CA GLN A 450 -15.88 19.20 -9.33
C GLN A 450 -15.47 20.63 -9.75
N THR A 451 -14.31 20.80 -10.38
CA THR A 451 -13.81 22.12 -10.78
C THR A 451 -14.48 22.60 -12.06
N GLU A 452 -15.45 23.50 -11.95
CA GLU A 452 -16.03 24.17 -13.12
C GLU A 452 -15.05 25.21 -13.69
N ALA A 453 -14.88 25.22 -15.00
CA ALA A 453 -14.06 26.21 -15.66
C ALA A 453 -14.70 27.60 -15.62
N LYS A 454 -13.88 28.65 -15.49
CA LYS A 454 -14.35 30.01 -15.72
C LYS A 454 -14.44 30.27 -17.22
N LEU A 455 -15.68 30.31 -17.74
CA LEU A 455 -15.95 30.71 -19.11
C LEU A 455 -15.71 32.22 -19.27
N THR A 456 -15.04 32.61 -20.35
CA THR A 456 -14.96 34.01 -20.75
C THR A 456 -16.29 34.44 -21.37
N PRO A 457 -16.67 35.74 -21.32
CA PRO A 457 -17.93 36.21 -21.89
C PRO A 457 -18.09 35.95 -23.41
N ASP A 458 -16.99 35.71 -24.11
CA ASP A 458 -16.92 35.40 -25.54
C ASP A 458 -16.87 33.90 -25.86
N TYR A 459 -16.92 33.02 -24.84
CA TYR A 459 -17.00 31.58 -25.05
C TYR A 459 -18.24 31.22 -25.87
N LYS A 460 -18.04 30.55 -27.01
CA LYS A 460 -19.09 29.99 -27.84
C LYS A 460 -18.82 28.51 -28.06
N ASP A 461 -19.73 27.67 -27.57
CA ASP A 461 -19.81 26.29 -27.99
C ASP A 461 -20.40 26.29 -29.41
N ASP A 462 -19.58 25.98 -30.41
CA ASP A 462 -20.01 25.95 -31.81
C ASP A 462 -20.88 24.72 -32.13
N GLY A 463 -20.92 23.73 -31.23
CA GLY A 463 -21.76 22.55 -31.35
C GLY A 463 -21.39 21.63 -32.52
N GLU A 464 -20.30 21.89 -33.26
CA GLU A 464 -19.96 21.14 -34.47
C GLU A 464 -19.06 19.93 -34.14
N GLU A 465 -19.34 18.76 -34.70
CA GLU A 465 -18.39 17.63 -34.64
C GLU A 465 -17.14 17.96 -35.47
N HIS A 466 -15.94 17.76 -34.91
CA HIS A 466 -14.66 17.89 -35.64
C HIS A 466 -13.89 16.58 -35.62
#